data_AF-A0A9D2DXH2-F1
#
_entry.id   AF-A0A9D2DXH2-F1
#
_cell.length_a   1.000
_cell.length_b   1.000
_cell.length_c   1.000
_cell.angle_alpha   90.00
_cell.angle_beta   90.00
_cell.angle_gamma   90.00
#
_symmetry.space_group_name_H-M   'P 1'
#
loop_
_entity.id
_entity.type
_entity.pdbx_description
1 polymer ?
#
loop_
_entity_poly.entity_id
_entity_poly.type
_entity_poly.pdbx_seq_one_letter_code
_entity_poly.pdbx_strand_id
1 'polypeptide(L)'
;MDILIGILSSLVASIIWWGCAQLYLIETRKKVNYKLMLLRKDNYAYQKYLTYQDYDLALNQAERMLDEIGEIFYSIKPLTYTRKKRKLINTLLSSLHINIARFQGYYKGYDSEQEKQHCCSEAKRHLYVVGYVPNSNNTYPDPDKFESVSEVTIELLCALNLSHTKSISYILTTTFCFNGNKTTDERKKLYRDLIDINAFSGSMSKFVANRFNITNDVLTQKQYLKIIDNMD
;
A
#
# COMPACT_ATOMS: atom_id res chain seq x y z
N MET A 1 34.15 40.96 -15.34
CA MET A 1 32.78 41.22 -14.84
C MET A 1 31.82 40.15 -15.39
N ASP A 2 31.96 39.77 -16.66
CA ASP A 2 31.11 38.78 -17.35
C ASP A 2 31.12 37.38 -16.72
N ILE A 3 32.26 36.93 -16.19
CA ILE A 3 32.35 35.63 -15.47
C ILE A 3 31.48 35.65 -14.20
N LEU A 4 31.47 36.77 -13.47
CA LEU A 4 30.68 36.95 -12.25
C LEU A 4 29.18 37.02 -12.56
N ILE A 5 28.81 37.71 -13.64
CA ILE A 5 27.43 37.76 -14.15
C ILE A 5 26.98 36.38 -14.64
N GLY A 6 27.86 35.62 -15.32
CA GLY A 6 27.61 34.24 -15.73
C GLY A 6 27.37 33.31 -14.54
N ILE A 7 28.19 33.41 -13.49
CA ILE A 7 28.01 32.63 -12.25
C ILE A 7 26.70 33.00 -11.56
N LEU A 8 26.38 34.29 -11.42
CA LEU A 8 25.12 34.76 -10.84
C LEU A 8 23.90 34.28 -11.64
N SER A 9 23.95 34.35 -12.98
CA SER A 9 22.85 33.91 -13.84
C SER A 9 22.59 32.40 -13.74
N SER A 10 23.66 31.58 -13.67
CA SER A 10 23.53 30.13 -13.51
C SER A 10 23.04 29.73 -12.10
N LEU A 11 23.43 30.48 -11.07
CA LEU A 11 22.91 30.30 -9.71
C LEU A 11 21.41 30.60 -9.67
N VAL A 12 20.98 31.73 -10.24
CA VAL A 12 19.57 32.12 -10.30
C VAL A 12 18.75 31.09 -11.09
N ALA A 13 19.25 30.63 -12.24
CA ALA A 13 18.60 29.58 -13.02
C ALA A 13 18.47 28.26 -12.24
N SER A 14 19.49 27.90 -11.46
CA SER A 14 19.46 26.70 -10.61
C SER A 14 18.42 26.81 -9.49
N ILE A 15 18.29 27.99 -8.87
CA ILE A 15 17.27 28.25 -7.84
C ILE A 15 15.86 28.18 -8.43
N ILE A 16 15.64 28.77 -9.62
CA ILE A 16 14.36 28.71 -10.32
C ILE A 16 14.00 27.25 -10.64
N TRP A 17 14.93 26.49 -11.21
CA TRP A 17 14.68 25.08 -11.53
C TRP A 17 14.42 24.23 -10.29
N TRP A 18 15.15 24.48 -9.21
CA TRP A 18 14.90 23.84 -7.92
C TRP A 18 13.49 24.17 -7.41
N GLY A 19 13.06 25.43 -7.48
CA GLY A 19 11.72 25.87 -7.11
C GLY A 19 10.62 25.18 -7.93
N CYS A 20 10.76 25.15 -9.25
CA CYS A 20 9.84 24.43 -10.15
C CYS A 20 9.78 22.93 -9.82
N ALA A 21 10.93 22.31 -9.53
CA ALA A 21 10.97 20.91 -9.12
C ALA A 21 10.23 20.68 -7.80
N GLN A 22 10.40 21.55 -6.79
CA GLN A 22 9.66 21.42 -5.53
C GLN A 22 8.14 21.56 -5.72
N LEU A 23 7.68 22.50 -6.55
CA LEU A 23 6.26 22.67 -6.86
C LEU A 23 5.67 21.41 -7.51
N TYR A 24 6.35 20.86 -8.52
CA TYR A 24 5.96 19.61 -9.16
C TYR A 24 5.86 18.44 -8.17
N LEU A 25 6.80 18.34 -7.23
CA LEU A 25 6.79 17.31 -6.19
C LEU A 25 5.63 17.47 -5.20
N ILE A 26 5.30 18.71 -4.83
CA ILE A 26 4.16 19.01 -3.96
C ILE A 26 2.84 18.61 -4.64
N GLU A 27 2.66 18.97 -5.89
CA GLU A 27 1.46 18.62 -6.67
C GLU A 27 1.32 17.11 -6.80
N THR A 28 2.41 16.41 -7.11
CA THR A 28 2.44 14.95 -7.19
C THR A 28 2.01 14.30 -5.87
N ARG A 29 2.55 14.77 -4.73
CA ARG A 29 2.17 14.24 -3.40
C ARG A 29 0.73 14.56 -3.03
N LYS A 30 0.19 15.72 -3.43
CA LYS A 30 -1.24 16.04 -3.27
C LYS A 30 -2.12 15.09 -4.09
N LYS A 31 -1.75 14.80 -5.34
CA LYS A 31 -2.45 13.81 -6.18
C LYS A 31 -2.42 12.43 -5.51
N VAL A 32 -1.26 11.97 -5.07
CA VAL A 32 -1.12 10.69 -4.35
C VAL A 32 -1.97 10.68 -3.08
N ASN A 33 -1.98 11.78 -2.31
CA ASN A 33 -2.78 11.88 -1.09
C ASN A 33 -4.28 11.74 -1.38
N TYR A 34 -4.77 12.47 -2.39
CA TYR A 34 -6.17 12.39 -2.81
C TYR A 34 -6.55 10.96 -3.22
N LYS A 35 -5.68 10.31 -4.00
CA LYS A 35 -5.87 8.93 -4.45
C LYS A 35 -5.87 7.93 -3.28
N LEU A 36 -5.00 8.12 -2.29
CA LEU A 36 -5.00 7.32 -1.06
C LEU A 36 -6.28 7.53 -0.22
N MET A 37 -6.84 8.74 -0.18
CA MET A 37 -8.12 9.01 0.47
C MET A 37 -9.29 8.29 -0.22
N LEU A 38 -9.32 8.29 -1.56
CA LEU A 38 -10.32 7.52 -2.33
C LEU A 38 -10.17 6.02 -2.07
N LEU A 39 -8.94 5.50 -2.15
CA LEU A 39 -8.64 4.10 -1.88
C LEU A 39 -9.07 3.68 -0.47
N ARG A 40 -8.87 4.53 0.54
CA ARG A 40 -9.36 4.31 1.91
C ARG A 40 -10.87 4.21 1.96
N LYS A 41 -11.60 5.13 1.31
CA LYS A 41 -13.06 5.11 1.25
C LYS A 41 -13.59 3.85 0.58
N ASP A 42 -13.01 3.48 -0.56
CA ASP A 42 -13.42 2.30 -1.33
C ASP A 42 -13.11 1.01 -0.55
N ASN A 43 -11.99 0.96 0.17
CA ASN A 43 -11.66 -0.14 1.09
C ASN A 43 -12.70 -0.32 2.20
N TYR A 44 -13.14 0.77 2.85
CA TYR A 44 -14.21 0.68 3.85
C TYR A 44 -15.51 0.12 3.28
N ALA A 45 -15.89 0.59 2.08
CA ALA A 45 -17.08 0.08 1.40
C ALA A 45 -16.91 -1.40 1.03
N TYR A 46 -15.75 -1.79 0.51
CA TYR A 46 -15.43 -3.16 0.16
C TYR A 46 -15.55 -4.11 1.37
N GLN A 47 -14.91 -3.79 2.50
CA GLN A 47 -15.02 -4.59 3.72
C GLN A 47 -16.47 -4.71 4.24
N LYS A 48 -17.25 -3.62 4.13
CA LYS A 48 -18.67 -3.60 4.46
C LYS A 48 -19.48 -4.55 3.56
N TYR A 49 -19.28 -4.51 2.24
CA TYR A 49 -19.98 -5.38 1.30
C TYR A 49 -19.59 -6.85 1.46
N LEU A 50 -18.32 -7.15 1.73
CA LEU A 50 -17.89 -8.51 2.09
C LEU A 50 -18.60 -9.03 3.35
N THR A 51 -18.83 -8.16 4.33
CA THR A 51 -19.55 -8.53 5.57
C THR A 51 -21.02 -8.80 5.31
N TYR A 52 -21.66 -8.07 4.40
CA TYR A 52 -23.04 -8.34 3.97
C TYR A 52 -23.15 -9.41 2.87
N GLN A 53 -22.03 -9.97 2.44
CA GLN A 53 -21.96 -10.93 1.33
C GLN A 53 -22.53 -10.38 0.00
N ASP A 54 -22.50 -9.07 -0.18
CA ASP A 54 -22.92 -8.42 -1.42
C ASP A 54 -21.78 -8.47 -2.45
N TYR A 55 -21.72 -9.56 -3.20
CA TYR A 55 -20.64 -9.85 -4.13
C TYR A 55 -20.52 -8.81 -5.23
N ASP A 56 -21.63 -8.40 -5.85
CA ASP A 56 -21.60 -7.52 -7.02
C ASP A 56 -21.10 -6.12 -6.64
N LEU A 57 -21.51 -5.60 -5.47
CA LEU A 57 -20.95 -4.36 -4.94
C LEU A 57 -19.51 -4.52 -4.46
N ALA A 58 -19.15 -5.65 -3.85
CA ALA A 58 -17.77 -5.93 -3.44
C ALA A 58 -16.82 -6.00 -4.65
N LEU A 59 -17.24 -6.62 -5.75
CA LEU A 59 -16.50 -6.69 -7.00
C LEU A 59 -16.24 -5.30 -7.57
N ASN A 60 -17.29 -4.48 -7.64
CA ASN A 60 -17.19 -3.10 -8.12
C ASN A 60 -16.19 -2.29 -7.27
N GLN A 61 -16.24 -2.41 -5.93
CA GLN A 61 -15.25 -1.73 -5.08
C GLN A 61 -13.84 -2.26 -5.30
N ALA A 62 -13.65 -3.58 -5.43
CA ALA A 62 -12.35 -4.17 -5.71
C ALA A 62 -11.75 -3.62 -7.01
N GLU A 63 -12.54 -3.52 -8.10
CA GLU A 63 -12.11 -2.94 -9.37
C GLU A 63 -11.72 -1.47 -9.24
N ARG A 64 -12.53 -0.66 -8.54
CA ARG A 64 -12.22 0.74 -8.26
C ARG A 64 -10.93 0.88 -7.46
N MET A 65 -10.73 0.04 -6.44
CA MET A 65 -9.49 0.02 -5.66
C MET A 65 -8.27 -0.32 -6.53
N LEU A 66 -8.39 -1.29 -7.45
CA LEU A 66 -7.30 -1.66 -8.37
C LEU A 66 -6.93 -0.51 -9.32
N ASP A 67 -7.92 0.22 -9.84
CA ASP A 67 -7.69 1.42 -10.66
C ASP A 67 -7.00 2.53 -9.85
N GLU A 68 -7.44 2.79 -8.61
CA GLU A 68 -6.81 3.79 -7.74
C GLU A 68 -5.37 3.42 -7.36
N ILE A 69 -5.09 2.13 -7.10
CA ILE A 69 -3.72 1.64 -6.87
C ILE A 69 -2.85 1.87 -8.11
N GLY A 70 -3.38 1.61 -9.31
CA GLY A 70 -2.69 1.85 -10.58
C GLY A 70 -2.36 3.33 -10.81
N GLU A 71 -3.28 4.24 -10.53
CA GLU A 71 -3.06 5.68 -10.59
C GLU A 71 -1.99 6.17 -9.60
N ILE A 72 -1.95 5.57 -8.40
CA ILE A 72 -0.89 5.85 -7.41
C ILE A 72 0.46 5.40 -7.97
N PHE A 73 0.58 4.18 -8.49
CA PHE A 73 1.82 3.70 -9.13
C PHE A 73 2.31 4.66 -10.22
N TYR A 74 1.42 5.06 -11.12
CA TYR A 74 1.76 5.99 -12.21
C TYR A 74 2.27 7.34 -11.68
N SER A 75 1.71 7.82 -10.57
CA SER A 75 2.03 9.11 -9.96
C SER A 75 3.35 9.08 -9.19
N ILE A 76 3.86 7.91 -8.79
CA ILE A 76 5.15 7.79 -8.08
C ILE A 76 6.30 7.91 -9.09
N LYS A 77 6.98 9.05 -9.09
CA LYS A 77 8.16 9.32 -9.92
C LYS A 77 9.47 9.17 -9.12
N PRO A 78 10.63 9.02 -9.78
CA PRO A 78 11.91 8.84 -9.09
C PRO A 78 12.26 9.92 -8.06
N LEU A 79 11.79 11.15 -8.26
CA LEU A 79 12.07 12.28 -7.37
C LEU A 79 10.99 12.51 -6.30
N THR A 80 9.84 11.85 -6.38
CA THR A 80 8.70 12.03 -5.44
C THR A 80 9.08 11.65 -4.01
N TYR A 81 9.88 10.60 -3.85
CA TYR A 81 10.37 10.10 -2.56
C TYR A 81 11.84 9.67 -2.67
N THR A 82 12.51 9.56 -1.52
CA THR A 82 13.83 8.91 -1.46
C THR A 82 13.75 7.48 -2.00
N ARG A 83 14.82 6.98 -2.60
CA ARG A 83 14.87 5.64 -3.22
C ARG A 83 14.37 4.53 -2.27
N LYS A 84 14.80 4.57 -1.00
CA LYS A 84 14.39 3.58 0.00
C LYS A 84 12.88 3.64 0.30
N LYS A 85 12.33 4.86 0.47
CA LYS A 85 10.90 5.07 0.73
C LYS A 85 10.06 4.69 -0.49
N ARG A 86 10.49 5.06 -1.69
CA ARG A 86 9.83 4.69 -2.95
C ARG A 86 9.73 3.18 -3.11
N LYS A 87 10.84 2.45 -2.91
CA LYS A 87 10.84 0.97 -2.96
C LYS A 87 9.86 0.35 -1.95
N LEU A 88 9.81 0.88 -0.73
CA LEU A 88 8.85 0.42 0.28
C LEU A 88 7.40 0.67 -0.16
N ILE A 89 7.10 1.88 -0.64
CA ILE A 89 5.77 2.23 -1.15
C ILE A 89 5.37 1.30 -2.30
N ASN A 90 6.26 1.08 -3.28
CA ASN A 90 6.00 0.17 -4.40
C ASN A 90 5.74 -1.27 -3.91
N THR A 91 6.51 -1.74 -2.92
CA THR A 91 6.32 -3.08 -2.33
C THR A 91 4.94 -3.21 -1.67
N LEU A 92 4.54 -2.20 -0.90
CA LEU A 92 3.23 -2.14 -0.25
C LEU A 92 2.08 -2.09 -1.26
N LEU A 93 2.18 -1.25 -2.30
CA LEU A 93 1.19 -1.15 -3.36
C LEU A 93 1.07 -2.46 -4.16
N SER A 94 2.20 -3.12 -4.46
CA SER A 94 2.19 -4.41 -5.16
C SER A 94 1.49 -5.47 -4.33
N SER A 95 1.78 -5.53 -3.04
CA SER A 95 1.11 -6.45 -2.10
C SER A 95 -0.39 -6.16 -2.03
N LEU A 96 -0.77 -4.89 -1.89
CA LEU A 96 -2.17 -4.50 -1.82
C LEU A 96 -2.92 -4.90 -3.09
N HIS A 97 -2.36 -4.61 -4.26
CA HIS A 97 -2.94 -5.01 -5.52
C HIS A 97 -3.14 -6.53 -5.61
N ILE A 98 -2.12 -7.33 -5.27
CA ILE A 98 -2.23 -8.80 -5.29
C ILE A 98 -3.37 -9.26 -4.37
N ASN A 99 -3.48 -8.67 -3.17
CA ASN A 99 -4.48 -9.05 -2.21
C ASN A 99 -5.90 -8.71 -2.65
N ILE A 100 -6.11 -7.56 -3.30
CA ILE A 100 -7.42 -7.17 -3.84
C ILE A 100 -7.75 -7.97 -5.11
N ALA A 101 -6.79 -8.16 -6.02
CA ALA A 101 -7.00 -8.89 -7.26
C ALA A 101 -7.37 -10.37 -7.05
N ARG A 102 -6.95 -10.97 -5.93
CA ARG A 102 -7.35 -12.33 -5.55
C ARG A 102 -8.86 -12.50 -5.42
N PHE A 103 -9.62 -11.43 -5.12
CA PHE A 103 -11.08 -11.48 -5.05
C PHE A 103 -11.71 -12.10 -6.31
N GLN A 104 -11.17 -11.76 -7.47
CA GLN A 104 -11.65 -12.25 -8.77
C GLN A 104 -11.28 -13.72 -9.04
N GLY A 105 -10.40 -14.30 -8.23
CA GLY A 105 -9.87 -15.66 -8.41
C GLY A 105 -10.47 -16.72 -7.48
N TYR A 106 -11.43 -16.38 -6.62
CA TYR A 106 -12.01 -17.34 -5.64
C TYR A 106 -13.10 -18.26 -6.20
N TYR A 107 -13.33 -18.24 -7.51
CA TYR A 107 -14.37 -19.03 -8.14
C TYR A 107 -14.13 -20.55 -7.99
N LYS A 108 -15.15 -21.30 -7.51
CA LYS A 108 -15.07 -22.77 -7.32
C LYS A 108 -16.05 -23.60 -8.13
N GLY A 109 -17.07 -22.99 -8.75
CA GLY A 109 -18.05 -23.68 -9.59
C GLY A 109 -19.33 -24.13 -8.88
N TYR A 110 -19.72 -23.45 -7.80
CA TYR A 110 -21.03 -23.59 -7.16
C TYR A 110 -22.16 -22.96 -8.00
N ASP A 111 -23.41 -23.21 -7.58
CA ASP A 111 -24.57 -22.45 -8.06
C ASP A 111 -24.42 -20.96 -7.71
N SER A 112 -24.99 -20.08 -8.55
CA SER A 112 -24.62 -18.66 -8.62
C SER A 112 -24.58 -17.93 -7.27
N GLU A 113 -25.60 -18.08 -6.42
CA GLU A 113 -25.65 -17.40 -5.12
C GLU A 113 -24.69 -18.00 -4.08
N GLN A 114 -24.51 -19.32 -4.10
CA GLN A 114 -23.57 -20.00 -3.23
C GLN A 114 -22.12 -19.66 -3.61
N GLU A 115 -21.84 -19.47 -4.90
CA GLU A 115 -20.54 -19.01 -5.40
C GLU A 115 -20.23 -17.58 -4.92
N LYS A 116 -21.20 -16.67 -5.02
CA LYS A 116 -21.07 -15.28 -4.53
C LYS A 116 -20.74 -15.25 -3.04
N GLN A 117 -21.48 -16.00 -2.23
CA GLN A 117 -21.23 -16.10 -0.78
C GLN A 117 -19.86 -16.71 -0.47
N HIS A 118 -19.45 -17.73 -1.24
CA HIS A 118 -18.15 -18.37 -1.10
C HIS A 118 -17.01 -17.36 -1.34
N CYS A 119 -17.06 -16.65 -2.48
CA CYS A 119 -16.08 -15.63 -2.85
C CYS A 119 -15.94 -14.55 -1.77
N CYS A 120 -17.08 -14.01 -1.28
CA CYS A 120 -17.08 -13.00 -0.21
C CYS A 120 -16.45 -13.53 1.08
N SER A 121 -16.74 -14.77 1.46
CA SER A 121 -16.23 -15.38 2.69
C SER A 121 -14.72 -15.64 2.64
N GLU A 122 -14.23 -16.19 1.53
CA GLU A 122 -12.79 -16.43 1.34
C GLU A 122 -12.01 -15.11 1.25
N ALA A 123 -12.55 -14.11 0.55
CA ALA A 123 -11.95 -12.79 0.48
C ALA A 123 -11.87 -12.11 1.84
N LYS A 124 -12.96 -12.17 2.64
CA LYS A 124 -12.95 -11.65 4.00
C LYS A 124 -11.88 -12.34 4.83
N ARG A 125 -11.83 -13.68 4.83
CA ARG A 125 -10.78 -14.43 5.56
C ARG A 125 -9.38 -13.98 5.17
N HIS A 126 -9.10 -13.85 3.89
CA HIS A 126 -7.78 -13.44 3.40
C HIS A 126 -7.42 -11.98 3.76
N LEU A 127 -8.40 -11.08 3.87
CA LEU A 127 -8.15 -9.70 4.27
C LEU A 127 -7.81 -9.54 5.76
N TYR A 128 -8.27 -10.44 6.64
CA TYR A 128 -8.07 -10.35 8.09
C TYR A 128 -7.08 -11.41 8.60
N VAL A 129 -5.82 -11.37 8.12
CA VAL A 129 -4.79 -12.38 8.46
C VAL A 129 -3.53 -11.82 9.14
N VAL A 130 -3.40 -10.50 9.30
CA VAL A 130 -2.11 -9.89 9.69
C VAL A 130 -1.95 -9.79 11.20
N GLY A 131 -0.75 -10.08 11.70
CA GLY A 131 -0.41 -9.91 13.11
C GLY A 131 -0.98 -11.02 14.01
N TYR A 132 -1.39 -12.13 13.40
CA TYR A 132 -1.93 -13.29 14.11
C TYR A 132 -0.85 -14.00 14.93
N VAL A 133 -1.18 -14.25 16.19
CA VAL A 133 -0.49 -15.18 17.08
C VAL A 133 -1.50 -16.26 17.48
N PRO A 134 -1.31 -17.54 17.09
CA PRO A 134 -2.19 -18.62 17.48
C PRO A 134 -2.31 -18.73 18.99
N ASN A 135 -3.53 -18.94 19.48
CA ASN A 135 -3.71 -19.42 20.85
C ASN A 135 -3.28 -20.89 20.96
N SER A 136 -3.11 -21.40 22.18
CA SER A 136 -2.69 -22.78 22.46
C SER A 136 -3.54 -23.87 21.80
N ASN A 137 -4.75 -23.52 21.34
CA ASN A 137 -5.72 -24.45 20.79
C ASN A 137 -5.80 -24.40 19.25
N ASN A 138 -4.91 -23.65 18.57
CA ASN A 138 -4.87 -23.51 17.11
C ASN A 138 -6.20 -23.06 16.46
N THR A 139 -7.05 -22.37 17.22
CA THR A 139 -8.33 -21.86 16.70
C THR A 139 -8.13 -20.48 16.09
N TYR A 140 -8.74 -20.22 14.92
CA TYR A 140 -8.79 -18.88 14.33
C TYR A 140 -9.50 -17.94 15.33
N PRO A 141 -8.86 -16.85 15.80
CA PRO A 141 -9.48 -15.95 16.75
C PRO A 141 -10.60 -15.12 16.11
N ASP A 142 -11.30 -14.41 16.98
CA ASP A 142 -12.34 -13.45 16.62
C ASP A 142 -11.85 -12.43 15.56
N PRO A 143 -12.52 -12.29 14.40
CA PRO A 143 -12.23 -11.29 13.37
C PRO A 143 -12.04 -9.87 13.90
N ASP A 144 -12.74 -9.51 14.99
CA ASP A 144 -12.68 -8.17 15.59
C ASP A 144 -11.36 -7.89 16.33
N LYS A 145 -10.49 -8.91 16.48
CA LYS A 145 -9.14 -8.76 17.03
C LYS A 145 -8.06 -8.53 15.97
N PHE A 146 -8.41 -8.61 14.69
CA PHE A 146 -7.46 -8.53 13.59
C PHE A 146 -7.46 -7.21 12.85
N GLU A 147 -6.29 -6.90 12.32
CA GLU A 147 -6.11 -5.76 11.45
C GLU A 147 -6.28 -6.23 10.01
N SER A 148 -7.06 -5.50 9.22
CA SER A 148 -7.18 -5.79 7.80
C SER A 148 -5.87 -5.47 7.08
N VAL A 149 -5.36 -6.43 6.27
CA VAL A 149 -4.16 -6.25 5.42
C VAL A 149 -4.28 -4.97 4.61
N SER A 150 -5.44 -4.77 3.96
CA SER A 150 -5.66 -3.64 3.08
C SER A 150 -5.68 -2.33 3.85
N GLU A 151 -6.33 -2.31 5.02
CA GLU A 151 -6.45 -1.11 5.83
C GLU A 151 -5.12 -0.67 6.44
N VAL A 152 -4.36 -1.61 7.03
CA VAL A 152 -3.01 -1.34 7.54
C VAL A 152 -2.10 -0.85 6.42
N THR A 153 -2.17 -1.48 5.24
CA THR A 153 -1.35 -1.08 4.09
C THR A 153 -1.70 0.33 3.63
N ILE A 154 -2.99 0.66 3.52
CA ILE A 154 -3.45 2.00 3.10
C ILE A 154 -3.03 3.07 4.11
N GLU A 155 -3.20 2.84 5.41
CA GLU A 155 -2.77 3.80 6.43
C GLU A 155 -1.25 4.00 6.45
N LEU A 156 -0.48 2.92 6.28
CA LEU A 156 0.96 3.03 6.17
C LEU A 156 1.38 3.82 4.93
N LEU A 157 0.71 3.62 3.79
CA LEU A 157 0.93 4.41 2.58
C LEU A 157 0.61 5.89 2.80
N CYS A 158 -0.51 6.20 3.48
CA CYS A 158 -0.87 7.56 3.90
C CYS A 158 0.23 8.19 4.77
N ALA A 159 0.68 7.47 5.80
CA ALA A 159 1.72 7.95 6.71
C ALA A 159 3.06 8.18 6.00
N LEU A 160 3.45 7.30 5.06
CA LEU A 160 4.65 7.44 4.24
C LEU A 160 4.61 8.67 3.34
N ASN A 161 3.44 8.97 2.75
CA ASN A 161 3.23 10.13 1.90
C ASN A 161 3.22 11.45 2.70
N LEU A 162 2.47 11.51 3.80
CA LEU A 162 2.34 12.71 4.63
C LEU A 162 3.66 13.05 5.33
N SER A 163 4.31 12.05 5.93
CA SER A 163 5.57 12.21 6.67
C SER A 163 6.79 12.10 5.74
N HIS A 164 6.76 12.76 4.58
CA HIS A 164 7.77 12.58 3.53
C HIS A 164 9.21 12.87 3.98
N THR A 165 9.42 13.81 4.92
CA THR A 165 10.73 14.16 5.50
C THR A 165 11.19 13.24 6.63
N LYS A 166 10.29 12.45 7.23
CA LYS A 166 10.63 11.56 8.35
C LYS A 166 11.25 10.26 7.87
N SER A 167 12.07 9.65 8.74
CA SER A 167 12.68 8.35 8.48
C SER A 167 11.61 7.26 8.42
N ILE A 168 11.90 6.18 7.70
CA ILE A 168 10.99 5.02 7.60
C ILE A 168 10.76 4.38 8.98
N SER A 169 11.81 4.23 9.80
CA SER A 169 11.69 3.65 11.15
C SER A 169 10.68 4.44 11.99
N TYR A 170 10.84 5.78 12.04
CA TYR A 170 9.90 6.66 12.76
C TYR A 170 8.46 6.49 12.29
N ILE A 171 8.23 6.36 10.98
CA ILE A 171 6.88 6.20 10.43
C ILE A 171 6.31 4.85 10.85
N LEU A 172 7.07 3.77 10.73
CA LEU A 172 6.61 2.43 11.10
C LEU A 172 6.22 2.31 12.59
N THR A 173 6.95 3.01 13.48
CA THR A 173 6.66 3.01 14.91
C THR A 173 5.48 3.89 15.31
N THR A 174 5.19 4.95 14.55
CA THR A 174 4.15 5.94 14.88
C THR A 174 2.86 5.82 14.07
N THR A 175 2.85 5.01 13.00
CA THR A 175 1.66 4.82 12.17
C THR A 175 0.51 4.24 13.01
N PHE A 176 -0.70 4.72 12.75
CA PHE A 176 -1.92 4.28 13.43
C PHE A 176 -2.15 2.77 13.26
N CYS A 177 -2.65 2.13 14.32
CA CYS A 177 -3.14 0.74 14.31
C CYS A 177 -4.60 0.74 14.77
N PHE A 178 -5.48 0.02 14.09
CA PHE A 178 -6.92 0.11 14.31
C PHE A 178 -7.34 -0.53 15.65
N ASN A 179 -6.66 -1.58 16.09
CA ASN A 179 -6.96 -2.32 17.31
C ASN A 179 -6.10 -1.85 18.50
N GLY A 180 -5.86 -0.53 18.60
CA GLY A 180 -5.20 0.11 19.74
C GLY A 180 -3.67 0.15 19.68
N ASN A 181 -3.07 0.55 20.80
CA ASN A 181 -1.61 0.70 20.91
C ASN A 181 -0.93 -0.67 20.91
N LYS A 182 -0.05 -0.89 19.92
CA LYS A 182 0.80 -2.07 19.81
C LYS A 182 2.21 -1.77 20.26
N THR A 183 2.82 -2.71 20.97
CA THR A 183 4.27 -2.72 21.28
C THR A 183 5.10 -2.80 20.00
N THR A 184 6.39 -2.48 20.09
CA THR A 184 7.31 -2.57 18.95
C THR A 184 7.34 -3.99 18.35
N ASP A 185 7.36 -5.03 19.18
CA ASP A 185 7.41 -6.42 18.71
C ASP A 185 6.11 -6.85 18.02
N GLU A 186 4.96 -6.44 18.54
CA GLU A 186 3.66 -6.68 17.88
C GLU A 186 3.58 -5.96 16.53
N ARG A 187 4.13 -4.73 16.42
CA ARG A 187 4.22 -4.02 15.14
C ARG A 187 5.18 -4.70 14.18
N LYS A 188 6.33 -5.19 14.66
CA LYS A 188 7.26 -5.97 13.83
C LYS A 188 6.57 -7.22 13.28
N LYS A 189 5.83 -7.95 14.11
CA LYS A 189 5.05 -9.13 13.67
C LYS A 189 3.97 -8.74 12.65
N LEU A 190 3.19 -7.69 12.92
CA LEU A 190 2.19 -7.15 11.99
C LEU A 190 2.81 -6.86 10.62
N TYR A 191 3.90 -6.08 10.56
CA TYR A 191 4.51 -5.73 9.28
C TYR A 191 5.19 -6.91 8.58
N ARG A 192 5.73 -7.89 9.32
CA ARG A 192 6.28 -9.12 8.72
C ARG A 192 5.21 -9.92 7.98
N ASP A 193 3.98 -9.93 8.49
CA ASP A 193 2.85 -10.65 7.90
C ASP A 193 2.12 -9.85 6.80
N LEU A 194 2.40 -8.55 6.69
CA LEU A 194 1.65 -7.63 5.84
C LEU A 194 1.86 -7.86 4.33
N ILE A 195 3.07 -8.25 3.94
CA ILE A 195 3.46 -8.32 2.52
C ILE A 195 3.26 -9.73 1.99
N ASP A 196 2.47 -9.85 0.92
CA ASP A 196 2.35 -11.08 0.16
C ASP A 196 3.71 -11.47 -0.44
N ILE A 197 4.08 -12.73 -0.33
CA ILE A 197 5.38 -13.22 -0.80
C ILE A 197 5.62 -12.92 -2.30
N ASN A 198 4.56 -12.92 -3.10
CA ASN A 198 4.62 -12.65 -4.54
C ASN A 198 4.83 -11.16 -4.84
N ALA A 199 4.66 -10.26 -3.87
CA ALA A 199 4.97 -8.85 -4.05
C ALA A 199 6.48 -8.60 -4.18
N PHE A 200 7.32 -9.45 -3.56
CA PHE A 200 8.78 -9.30 -3.58
C PHE A 200 9.44 -9.74 -4.88
N SER A 201 8.79 -10.60 -5.66
CA SER A 201 9.26 -11.03 -6.98
C SER A 201 8.95 -10.02 -8.08
N GLY A 202 8.12 -9.01 -7.80
CA GLY A 202 7.59 -8.10 -8.82
C GLY A 202 6.65 -8.79 -9.81
N SER A 203 6.13 -9.99 -9.47
CA SER A 203 5.23 -10.75 -10.34
C SER A 203 3.81 -10.18 -10.29
N MET A 204 3.62 -9.01 -10.91
CA MET A 204 2.29 -8.56 -11.34
C MET A 204 1.97 -9.11 -12.71
N SER A 205 0.69 -9.30 -13.03
CA SER A 205 0.31 -9.71 -14.38
C SER A 205 0.82 -8.71 -15.41
N LYS A 206 1.35 -9.20 -16.53
CA LYS A 206 1.95 -8.36 -17.59
C LYS A 206 0.98 -7.27 -18.07
N PHE A 207 -0.32 -7.57 -18.08
CA PHE A 207 -1.37 -6.62 -18.41
C PHE A 207 -1.41 -5.44 -17.43
N VAL A 208 -1.46 -5.71 -16.12
CA VAL A 208 -1.48 -4.68 -15.07
C VAL A 208 -0.18 -3.87 -15.08
N ALA A 209 0.96 -4.55 -15.19
CA ALA A 209 2.27 -3.91 -15.23
C ALA A 209 2.39 -2.93 -16.41
N ASN A 210 1.88 -3.32 -17.59
CA ASN A 210 1.89 -2.46 -18.78
C ASN A 210 0.88 -1.33 -18.69
N ARG A 211 -0.35 -1.58 -18.22
CA ARG A 211 -1.41 -0.56 -18.13
C ARG A 211 -0.99 0.61 -17.23
N PHE A 212 -0.31 0.33 -16.13
CA PHE A 212 0.06 1.34 -15.14
C PHE A 212 1.56 1.69 -15.13
N ASN A 213 2.34 1.18 -16.09
CA ASN A 213 3.80 1.34 -16.14
C ASN A 213 4.49 1.00 -14.81
N ILE A 214 4.07 -0.10 -14.19
CA ILE A 214 4.58 -0.50 -12.88
C ILE A 214 6.03 -0.97 -13.04
N THR A 215 6.95 -0.24 -12.44
CA THR A 215 8.36 -0.62 -12.40
C THR A 215 8.58 -1.71 -11.35
N ASN A 216 9.42 -2.71 -11.63
CA ASN A 216 9.90 -3.70 -10.65
C ASN A 216 10.85 -3.10 -9.57
N ASP A 217 10.71 -1.80 -9.26
CA ASP A 217 11.47 -1.10 -8.21
C ASP A 217 10.86 -1.39 -6.83
N VAL A 218 10.85 -2.67 -6.45
CA VAL A 218 10.40 -3.17 -5.14
C VAL A 218 11.59 -3.57 -4.25
N LEU A 219 11.32 -3.83 -2.97
CA LEU A 219 12.28 -4.42 -2.04
C LEU A 219 12.35 -5.92 -2.27
N THR A 220 13.52 -6.52 -2.01
CA THR A 220 13.56 -7.97 -1.78
C THR A 220 13.02 -8.28 -0.38
N GLN A 221 12.56 -9.51 -0.14
CA GLN A 221 12.09 -9.93 1.19
C GLN A 221 13.14 -9.66 2.28
N LYS A 222 14.42 -9.98 2.01
CA LYS A 222 15.53 -9.70 2.94
C LYS A 222 15.67 -8.20 3.25
N GLN A 223 15.52 -7.33 2.25
CA GLN A 223 15.58 -5.88 2.44
C GLN A 223 14.39 -5.37 3.25
N TYR A 224 13.20 -5.90 3.00
CA TYR A 224 11.99 -5.56 3.74
C TYR A 224 12.08 -5.97 5.20
N LEU A 225 12.42 -7.24 5.48
CA LEU A 225 12.57 -7.73 6.85
C LEU A 225 13.62 -6.92 7.62
N LYS A 226 14.75 -6.58 7.01
CA LYS A 226 15.75 -5.71 7.63
C LYS A 226 15.21 -4.30 7.98
N ILE A 227 14.27 -3.77 7.20
CA ILE A 227 13.62 -2.50 7.54
C ILE A 227 12.74 -2.66 8.78
N ILE A 228 11.98 -3.75 8.86
CA ILE A 228 11.09 -4.04 9.98
C ILE A 228 11.88 -4.34 11.26
N ASP A 229 12.96 -5.11 11.15
CA ASP A 229 13.79 -5.50 12.29
C ASP A 229 14.47 -4.30 12.94
N ASN A 230 14.80 -3.28 12.14
CA ASN A 230 15.43 -2.03 12.56
C ASN A 230 14.44 -0.94 13.03
N MET A 231 13.21 -1.30 13.43
CA MET A 231 12.19 -0.37 13.93
C MET A 231 12.42 0.13 15.37
N ASP A 232 13.68 0.14 15.84
CA ASP A 232 14.03 0.56 17.20
C ASP A 232 14.27 2.07 17.30
#